data_AF-A0AA48RCL7-F1
#
_entry.id   AF-A0AA48RCL7-F1
#
_cell.length_a   1.000
_cell.length_b   1.000
_cell.length_c   1.000
_cell.angle_alpha   90.00
_cell.angle_beta   90.00
_cell.angle_gamma   90.00
#
_symmetry.space_group_name_H-M   'P 1'
#
loop_
_entity.id
_entity.type
_entity.pdbx_description
1 polymer ?
#
loop_
_entity_poly.entity_id
_entity_poly.type
_entity_poly.pdbx_seq_one_letter_code
_entity_poly.pdbx_strand_id
1 'polypeptide(L)'
;MERLRDPERIQDDRDGLMRLRSAALDFAHEEAKKIAQLVIDHMRSQSPVGIFGDLAARHMWDEYCWAVQEGPFDVDFGIDGVGFGSVSDAWEAQLRGMVQSELQKLPKHAMAFLSALAFEEEVDGDAEEFIGYISIDGVSKIIIQLVDERASSRRNLELIGPNRGDAIGYHIEGSGIVWSVLDDASDTISGYVDEMIDPDANLSRLAEMMVDQFMIVLAEGDENTAFTALLERFRSDIRTLVLEKDVVPSLDDMRASLINVLDE
;
A
#
# COMPACT_ATOMS: atom_id res chain seq x y z
N MET A 1 22.56 23.12 60.00
CA MET A 1 23.10 21.80 59.62
C MET A 1 22.55 21.45 58.26
N GLU A 2 23.30 21.90 57.27
CA GLU A 2 23.10 21.64 55.85
C GLU A 2 23.49 20.18 55.61
N ARG A 3 22.52 19.31 55.33
CA ARG A 3 22.81 17.95 54.89
C ARG A 3 23.37 18.08 53.47
N LEU A 4 24.69 18.16 53.37
CA LEU A 4 25.44 17.91 52.14
C LEU A 4 24.89 16.63 51.53
N ARG A 5 24.17 16.75 50.41
CA ARG A 5 23.75 15.60 49.62
C ARG A 5 25.02 14.94 49.12
N ASP A 6 25.14 13.66 49.42
CA ASP A 6 26.29 12.85 49.07
C ASP A 6 26.40 12.76 47.53
N PRO A 7 27.46 13.30 46.90
CA PRO A 7 27.56 13.37 45.45
C PRO A 7 27.57 11.99 44.78
N GLU A 8 28.10 10.96 45.44
CA GLU A 8 28.06 9.56 44.94
C GLU A 8 26.64 9.02 44.85
N ARG A 9 25.76 9.39 45.79
CA ARG A 9 24.35 8.96 45.82
C ARG A 9 23.49 9.68 44.79
N ILE A 10 23.87 10.91 44.40
CA ILE A 10 23.25 11.66 43.29
C ILE A 10 23.72 11.08 41.94
N GLN A 11 24.95 10.58 41.86
CA GLN A 11 25.52 10.04 40.63
C GLN A 11 24.93 8.67 40.27
N ASP A 12 24.71 7.78 41.25
CA ASP A 12 24.00 6.50 41.08
C ASP A 12 22.52 6.68 40.63
N ASP A 13 21.87 7.75 41.09
CA ASP A 13 20.50 8.09 40.71
C ASP A 13 20.42 8.60 39.25
N ARG A 14 21.43 9.37 38.83
CA ARG A 14 21.53 9.87 37.44
C ARG A 14 21.73 8.76 36.42
N ASP A 15 22.59 7.78 36.71
CA ASP A 15 22.79 6.63 35.83
C ASP A 15 21.52 5.76 35.73
N GLY A 16 20.78 5.61 36.84
CA GLY A 16 19.48 4.94 36.85
C GLY A 16 18.44 5.65 35.98
N LEU A 17 18.35 6.97 36.10
CA LEU A 17 17.46 7.81 35.30
C LEU A 17 17.79 7.77 33.80
N MET A 18 19.08 7.81 33.44
CA MET A 18 19.51 7.70 32.05
C MET A 18 19.15 6.35 31.43
N ARG A 19 19.33 5.24 32.18
CA ARG A 19 18.89 3.90 31.73
C ARG A 19 17.37 3.81 31.56
N LEU A 20 16.60 4.41 32.47
CA LEU A 20 15.14 4.43 32.38
C LEU A 20 14.67 5.26 31.17
N ARG A 21 15.28 6.43 30.93
CA ARG A 21 14.99 7.26 29.75
C ARG A 21 15.27 6.50 28.47
N SER A 22 16.46 5.88 28.35
CA SER A 22 16.80 5.06 27.19
C SER A 22 15.77 3.96 26.95
N ALA A 23 15.41 3.19 27.98
CA ALA A 23 14.43 2.12 27.84
C ALA A 23 13.03 2.63 27.46
N ALA A 24 12.63 3.79 27.97
CA ALA A 24 11.36 4.43 27.62
C ALA A 24 11.34 4.90 26.16
N LEU A 25 12.45 5.45 25.65
CA LEU A 25 12.59 5.86 24.25
C LEU A 25 12.62 4.64 23.33
N ASP A 26 13.37 3.59 23.67
CA ASP A 26 13.40 2.35 22.90
C ASP A 26 11.98 1.75 22.77
N PHE A 27 11.24 1.74 23.88
CA PHE A 27 9.83 1.35 23.87
C PHE A 27 9.00 2.26 22.97
N ALA A 28 9.14 3.58 23.10
CA ALA A 28 8.36 4.57 22.37
C ALA A 28 8.58 4.47 20.85
N HIS A 29 9.84 4.30 20.40
CA HIS A 29 10.16 4.11 18.99
C HIS A 29 9.48 2.87 18.41
N GLU A 30 9.57 1.74 19.12
CA GLU A 30 8.95 0.50 18.66
C GLU A 30 7.42 0.58 18.68
N GLU A 31 6.84 1.24 19.69
CA GLU A 31 5.40 1.43 19.76
C GLU A 31 4.90 2.39 18.66
N ALA A 32 5.62 3.47 18.37
CA ALA A 32 5.29 4.38 17.27
C ALA A 32 5.30 3.66 15.91
N LYS A 33 6.28 2.81 15.64
CA LYS A 33 6.34 1.98 14.42
C LYS A 33 5.17 1.01 14.31
N LYS A 34 4.73 0.41 15.42
CA LYS A 34 3.54 -0.46 15.46
C LYS A 34 2.27 0.31 15.17
N ILE A 35 2.10 1.50 15.77
CA ILE A 35 0.92 2.32 15.53
C ILE A 35 0.88 2.78 14.07
N ALA A 36 2.02 3.21 13.50
CA ALA A 36 2.11 3.53 12.08
C ALA A 36 1.69 2.33 11.20
N GLN A 37 2.11 1.11 11.54
CA GLN A 37 1.67 -0.09 10.83
C GLN A 37 0.16 -0.32 10.95
N LEU A 38 -0.41 -0.18 12.15
CA LEU A 38 -1.86 -0.33 12.36
C LEU A 38 -2.67 0.69 11.55
N VAL A 39 -2.17 1.92 11.43
CA VAL A 39 -2.79 2.95 10.59
C VAL A 39 -2.73 2.58 9.12
N ILE A 40 -1.58 2.10 8.63
CA ILE A 40 -1.43 1.61 7.24
C ILE A 40 -2.36 0.43 6.97
N ASP A 41 -2.43 -0.54 7.87
CA ASP A 41 -3.31 -1.70 7.74
C ASP A 41 -4.79 -1.26 7.75
N HIS A 42 -5.13 -0.25 8.56
CA HIS A 42 -6.46 0.35 8.53
C HIS A 42 -6.76 0.97 7.17
N MET A 43 -5.84 1.74 6.59
CA MET A 43 -6.00 2.31 5.25
C MET A 43 -6.11 1.23 4.17
N ARG A 44 -5.35 0.14 4.26
CA ARG A 44 -5.46 -1.02 3.36
C ARG A 44 -6.82 -1.72 3.45
N SER A 45 -7.46 -1.69 4.63
CA SER A 45 -8.79 -2.26 4.84
C SER A 45 -9.94 -1.38 4.35
N GLN A 46 -9.67 -0.11 4.02
CA GLN A 46 -10.68 0.82 3.55
C GLN A 46 -10.70 0.90 2.03
N SER A 47 -11.92 1.02 1.49
CA SER A 47 -12.12 1.38 0.09
C SER A 47 -11.40 2.71 -0.21
N PRO A 48 -10.92 2.88 -1.45
CA PRO A 48 -10.34 4.15 -1.88
C PRO A 48 -11.30 5.32 -1.69
N VAL A 49 -10.73 6.51 -1.56
CA VAL A 49 -11.45 7.79 -1.48
C VAL A 49 -12.03 8.17 -2.85
N GLY A 50 -11.55 7.56 -3.93
CA GLY A 50 -12.04 7.80 -5.29
C GLY A 50 -11.36 9.01 -5.93
N ILE A 51 -10.13 9.32 -5.53
CA ILE A 51 -9.33 10.43 -6.09
C ILE A 51 -9.07 10.20 -7.58
N PHE A 52 -8.96 8.93 -7.98
CA PHE A 52 -8.75 8.54 -9.37
C PHE A 52 -10.04 8.51 -10.21
N GLY A 53 -11.18 8.92 -9.66
CA GLY A 53 -12.47 8.94 -10.35
C GLY A 53 -12.97 7.54 -10.70
N ASP A 54 -12.80 7.14 -11.96
CA ASP A 54 -13.33 5.89 -12.54
C ASP A 54 -12.39 4.68 -12.36
N LEU A 55 -11.25 4.85 -11.70
CA LEU A 55 -10.24 3.80 -11.52
C LEU A 55 -10.43 3.07 -10.19
N ALA A 56 -10.44 1.74 -10.23
CA ALA A 56 -10.53 0.90 -9.04
C ALA A 56 -9.21 0.85 -8.26
N ALA A 57 -8.82 1.91 -7.54
CA ALA A 57 -7.75 1.76 -6.55
C ALA A 57 -8.05 0.55 -5.63
N ARG A 58 -7.03 -0.23 -5.25
CA ARG A 58 -7.27 -1.42 -4.41
C ARG A 58 -7.77 -1.02 -3.03
N HIS A 59 -7.16 0.02 -2.48
CA HIS A 59 -7.43 0.52 -1.14
C HIS A 59 -6.90 1.94 -0.95
N MET A 60 -7.38 2.61 0.10
CA MET A 60 -6.99 3.97 0.47
C MET A 60 -5.47 4.18 0.61
N TRP A 61 -4.73 3.15 1.02
CA TRP A 61 -3.27 3.22 1.12
C TRP A 61 -2.57 3.46 -0.22
N ASP A 62 -3.11 2.96 -1.35
CA ASP A 62 -2.49 3.15 -2.67
C ASP A 62 -2.69 4.59 -3.14
N GLU A 63 -3.89 5.14 -2.95
CA GLU A 63 -4.16 6.56 -3.24
C GLU A 63 -3.30 7.50 -2.38
N TYR A 64 -3.11 7.15 -1.10
CA TYR A 64 -2.25 7.94 -0.21
C TYR A 64 -0.79 7.90 -0.64
N CYS A 65 -0.24 6.70 -0.90
CA CYS A 65 1.13 6.54 -1.41
C CYS A 65 1.36 7.36 -2.68
N TRP A 66 0.41 7.26 -3.62
CA TRP A 66 0.48 7.99 -4.87
C TRP A 66 0.44 9.51 -4.60
N ALA A 67 -0.46 9.98 -3.74
CA ALA A 67 -0.59 11.40 -3.43
C ALA A 67 0.66 11.98 -2.73
N VAL A 68 1.27 11.23 -1.81
CA VAL A 68 2.51 11.65 -1.14
C VAL A 68 3.69 11.75 -2.11
N GLN A 69 3.78 10.84 -3.09
CA GLN A 69 4.92 10.77 -4.01
C GLN A 69 4.81 11.68 -5.24
N GLU A 70 3.62 11.88 -5.80
CA GLU A 70 3.39 12.83 -6.91
C GLU A 70 3.47 14.30 -6.45
N GLY A 71 3.29 14.55 -5.15
CA GLY A 71 3.47 15.84 -4.53
C GLY A 71 2.13 16.54 -4.21
N PRO A 72 2.18 17.65 -3.46
CA PRO A 72 0.98 18.28 -2.96
C PRO A 72 0.10 18.80 -4.10
N PHE A 73 -1.14 18.29 -4.17
CA PHE A 73 -2.17 18.87 -5.02
C PHE A 73 -2.79 20.07 -4.32
N ASP A 74 -2.10 21.22 -4.36
CA ASP A 74 -2.76 22.51 -4.21
C ASP A 74 -3.56 22.80 -5.48
N VAL A 75 -4.64 22.03 -5.68
CA VAL A 75 -5.62 22.34 -6.70
C VAL A 75 -6.49 23.49 -6.20
N ASP A 76 -5.99 24.71 -6.39
CA ASP A 76 -6.86 25.86 -6.57
C ASP A 76 -7.58 25.67 -7.91
N PHE A 77 -8.61 24.80 -7.94
CA PHE A 77 -9.55 24.77 -9.03
C PHE A 77 -10.25 26.13 -9.01
N GLY A 78 -9.70 27.09 -9.76
CA GLY A 78 -10.15 28.48 -9.90
C GLY A 78 -11.51 28.61 -10.57
N ILE A 79 -12.50 27.87 -10.07
CA ILE A 79 -13.92 28.04 -10.35
C ILE A 79 -14.50 28.75 -9.12
N ASP A 80 -14.50 30.08 -9.19
CA ASP A 80 -15.39 30.98 -8.47
C ASP A 80 -15.75 30.59 -7.02
N GLY A 81 -14.72 30.45 -6.16
CA GLY A 81 -14.90 30.53 -4.71
C GLY A 81 -15.45 29.27 -4.02
N VAL A 82 -15.43 28.11 -4.67
CA VAL A 82 -15.75 26.82 -4.04
C VAL A 82 -14.58 25.85 -4.21
N GLY A 83 -13.43 26.21 -3.63
CA GLY A 83 -12.31 25.29 -3.53
C GLY A 83 -12.68 24.15 -2.58
N PHE A 84 -12.71 22.91 -3.08
CA PHE A 84 -12.41 21.76 -2.21
C PHE A 84 -10.98 22.02 -1.73
N GLY A 85 -10.75 22.14 -0.42
CA GLY A 85 -9.44 22.51 0.14
C GLY A 85 -8.29 21.62 -0.37
N SER A 86 -7.04 21.95 0.00
CA SER A 86 -5.88 21.17 -0.45
C SER A 86 -6.14 19.68 -0.21
N VAL A 87 -5.94 18.83 -1.22
CA VAL A 87 -6.08 17.37 -1.06
C VAL A 87 -5.16 16.90 0.08
N SER A 88 -4.07 17.64 0.31
CA SER A 88 -3.16 17.52 1.45
C SER A 88 -3.85 17.73 2.80
N ASP A 89 -4.71 18.76 2.95
CA ASP A 89 -5.43 19.04 4.20
C ASP A 89 -6.46 17.95 4.52
N ALA A 90 -7.14 17.44 3.50
CA ALA A 90 -8.11 16.36 3.65
C ALA A 90 -7.43 15.06 4.11
N TRP A 91 -6.30 14.73 3.50
CA TRP A 91 -5.46 13.61 3.91
C TRP A 91 -4.92 13.79 5.33
N GLU A 92 -4.42 14.97 5.67
CA GLU A 92 -3.90 15.25 7.01
C GLU A 92 -5.00 15.06 8.07
N ALA A 93 -6.19 15.60 7.84
CA ALA A 93 -7.31 15.47 8.77
C ALA A 93 -7.73 14.01 8.96
N GLN A 94 -7.80 13.24 7.86
CA GLN A 94 -8.16 11.83 7.88
C GLN A 94 -7.11 10.97 8.58
N LEU A 95 -5.84 11.15 8.23
CA LEU A 95 -4.72 10.43 8.85
C LEU A 95 -4.61 10.76 10.33
N ARG A 96 -4.73 12.04 10.71
CA ARG A 96 -4.75 12.48 12.11
C ARG A 96 -5.90 11.83 12.89
N GLY A 97 -7.08 11.71 12.29
CA GLY A 97 -8.21 11.00 12.89
C GLY A 97 -7.93 9.52 13.17
N MET A 98 -7.31 8.82 12.20
CA MET A 98 -6.92 7.42 12.34
C MET A 98 -5.86 7.24 13.43
N VAL A 99 -4.82 8.07 13.44
CA VAL A 99 -3.77 8.04 14.46
C VAL A 99 -4.35 8.29 15.85
N GLN A 100 -5.20 9.30 16.03
CA GLN A 100 -5.83 9.58 17.32
C GLN A 100 -6.70 8.42 17.81
N SER A 101 -7.41 7.74 16.91
CA SER A 101 -8.19 6.53 17.23
C SER A 101 -7.31 5.41 17.80
N GLU A 102 -6.13 5.17 17.22
CA GLU A 102 -5.18 4.18 17.75
C GLU A 102 -4.57 4.63 19.09
N LEU A 103 -4.20 5.90 19.22
CA LEU A 103 -3.63 6.45 20.46
C LEU A 103 -4.60 6.35 21.66
N GLN A 104 -5.91 6.50 21.43
CA GLN A 104 -6.93 6.38 22.47
C GLN A 104 -7.02 4.97 23.08
N LYS A 105 -6.51 3.94 22.39
CA LYS A 105 -6.51 2.55 22.88
C LYS A 105 -5.35 2.27 23.83
N LEU A 106 -4.34 3.14 23.87
CA LEU A 106 -3.11 2.90 24.61
C LEU A 106 -3.25 3.16 26.11
N PRO A 107 -2.54 2.40 26.96
CA PRO A 107 -2.47 2.71 28.37
C PRO A 107 -1.67 3.99 28.61
N LYS A 108 -1.99 4.71 29.69
CA LYS A 108 -1.38 6.02 30.02
C LYS A 108 0.15 6.03 30.07
N HIS A 109 0.77 4.93 30.50
CA HIS A 109 2.23 4.84 30.57
C HIS A 109 2.88 4.78 29.17
N ALA A 110 2.26 4.09 28.21
CA ALA A 110 2.73 4.07 26.82
C ALA A 110 2.60 5.46 26.20
N MET A 111 1.49 6.15 26.45
CA MET A 111 1.29 7.55 26.02
C MET A 111 2.33 8.51 26.61
N ALA A 112 2.73 8.31 27.87
CA ALA A 112 3.77 9.12 28.49
C ALA A 112 5.15 8.88 27.84
N PHE A 113 5.49 7.63 27.51
CA PHE A 113 6.74 7.30 26.82
C PHE A 113 6.77 7.84 25.38
N LEU A 114 5.67 7.69 24.64
CA LEU A 114 5.51 8.29 23.32
C LEU A 114 5.63 9.82 23.36
N SER A 115 5.06 10.46 24.37
CA SER A 115 5.17 11.92 24.53
C SER A 115 6.61 12.35 24.79
N ALA A 116 7.38 11.55 25.53
CA ALA A 116 8.81 11.82 25.73
C ALA A 116 9.58 11.80 24.40
N LEU A 117 9.23 10.91 23.47
CA LEU A 117 9.79 10.90 22.11
C LEU A 117 9.46 12.21 21.36
N ALA A 118 8.22 12.68 21.42
CA ALA A 118 7.81 13.96 20.81
C ALA A 118 8.59 15.16 21.33
N PHE A 119 8.90 15.18 22.63
CA PHE A 119 9.67 16.27 23.23
C PHE A 119 11.16 16.22 22.89
N GLU A 120 11.73 15.04 22.60
CA GLU A 120 13.11 14.98 22.09
C GLU A 120 13.24 15.55 20.68
N GLU A 121 12.20 15.42 19.84
CA GLU A 121 12.22 15.96 18.48
C GLU A 121 11.89 17.46 18.42
N GLU A 122 11.03 17.97 19.30
CA GLU A 122 10.57 19.38 19.25
C GLU A 122 11.45 20.38 20.04
N VAL A 123 12.31 19.94 20.96
CA VAL A 123 12.91 20.85 21.97
C VAL A 123 14.45 20.81 21.96
N ASP A 124 15.07 21.88 21.43
CA ASP A 124 16.52 22.19 21.55
C ASP A 124 16.91 22.69 22.97
N GLY A 125 16.09 22.37 23.98
CA GLY A 125 16.13 22.92 25.34
C GLY A 125 15.73 21.89 26.41
N ASP A 126 15.90 22.25 27.69
CA ASP A 126 15.88 21.34 28.84
C ASP A 126 14.65 20.42 28.90
N ALA A 127 14.79 19.20 28.36
CA ALA A 127 13.79 18.12 28.36
C ALA A 127 13.27 17.73 29.77
N GLU A 128 13.90 18.23 30.83
CA GLU A 128 13.50 18.01 32.22
C GLU A 128 12.16 18.69 32.58
N GLU A 129 11.74 19.74 31.87
CA GLU A 129 10.48 20.46 32.17
C GLU A 129 9.21 19.71 31.71
N PHE A 130 9.34 18.74 30.81
CA PHE A 130 8.21 18.03 30.19
C PHE A 130 8.00 16.59 30.70
N ILE A 131 8.77 16.17 31.70
CA ILE A 131 8.68 14.81 32.27
C ILE A 131 7.28 14.56 32.84
N GLY A 132 6.55 13.61 32.23
CA GLY A 132 5.20 13.20 32.65
C GLY A 132 4.05 13.96 31.97
N TYR A 133 4.34 14.90 31.07
CA TYR A 133 3.32 15.52 30.23
C TYR A 133 2.93 14.59 29.09
N ILE A 134 1.63 14.55 28.74
CA ILE A 134 1.13 13.78 27.59
C ILE A 134 0.82 14.75 26.44
N SER A 135 1.57 14.64 25.35
CA SER A 135 1.36 15.42 24.13
C SER A 135 0.77 14.54 23.04
N ILE A 136 -0.56 14.54 22.91
CA ILE A 136 -1.24 13.77 21.85
C ILE A 136 -0.87 14.31 20.46
N ASP A 137 -0.78 15.64 20.33
CA ASP A 137 -0.46 16.29 19.05
C ASP A 137 0.96 15.96 18.60
N GLY A 138 1.95 16.09 19.49
CA GLY A 138 3.35 15.76 19.17
C GLY A 138 3.53 14.29 18.79
N VAL A 139 2.90 13.36 19.54
CA VAL A 139 2.91 11.93 19.21
C VAL A 139 2.22 11.67 17.86
N SER A 140 1.13 12.39 17.57
CA SER A 140 0.41 12.23 16.30
C SER A 140 1.29 12.66 15.12
N LYS A 141 2.06 13.75 15.25
CA LYS A 141 3.02 14.20 14.22
C LYS A 141 4.09 13.16 13.93
N ILE A 142 4.71 12.57 14.96
CA ILE A 142 5.71 11.51 14.77
C ILE A 142 5.12 10.34 14.00
N ILE A 143 3.93 9.88 14.39
CA ILE A 143 3.30 8.73 13.74
C ILE A 143 2.93 9.05 12.29
N ILE A 144 2.39 10.25 12.02
CA ILE A 144 2.11 10.74 10.67
C ILE A 144 3.39 10.73 9.84
N GLN A 145 4.49 11.28 10.37
CA GLN A 145 5.78 11.28 9.69
C GLN A 145 6.26 9.86 9.37
N LEU A 146 6.12 8.91 10.29
CA LEU A 146 6.46 7.49 10.02
C LEU A 146 5.57 6.87 8.94
N VAL A 147 4.31 7.27 8.84
CA VAL A 147 3.41 6.84 7.77
C VAL A 147 3.83 7.48 6.44
N ASP A 148 4.19 8.76 6.43
CA ASP A 148 4.67 9.51 5.25
C ASP A 148 5.99 8.95 4.72
N GLU A 149 6.92 8.61 5.61
CA GLU A 149 8.19 7.97 5.25
C GLU A 149 7.97 6.62 4.57
N ARG A 150 6.94 5.87 4.97
CA ARG A 150 6.57 4.61 4.31
C ARG A 150 5.81 4.84 3.01
N ALA A 151 4.91 5.82 2.98
CA ALA A 151 4.14 6.19 1.79
C ALA A 151 5.06 6.73 0.67
N SER A 152 6.10 7.47 1.04
CA SER A 152 7.12 8.00 0.13
C SER A 152 8.19 6.97 -0.26
N SER A 153 8.20 5.79 0.36
CA SER A 153 9.17 4.74 0.05
C SER A 153 8.79 4.00 -1.23
N ARG A 154 9.57 4.17 -2.31
CA ARG A 154 9.74 3.30 -3.51
C ARG A 154 8.53 2.51 -4.08
N ARG A 155 7.28 2.94 -3.83
CA ARG A 155 6.12 2.32 -4.50
C ARG A 155 6.21 2.59 -5.99
N ASN A 156 5.83 1.62 -6.80
CA ASN A 156 5.77 1.85 -8.24
C ASN A 156 4.52 2.66 -8.59
N LEU A 157 4.69 3.98 -8.79
CA LEU A 157 3.60 4.90 -9.15
C LEU A 157 2.91 4.55 -10.45
N GLU A 158 3.61 3.90 -11.38
CA GLU A 158 3.01 3.43 -12.62
C GLU A 158 1.96 2.35 -12.33
N LEU A 159 2.14 1.54 -11.28
CA LEU A 159 1.23 0.45 -10.92
C LEU A 159 0.11 0.85 -9.94
N ILE A 160 0.37 1.82 -9.05
CA ILE A 160 -0.64 2.27 -8.06
C ILE A 160 -1.40 3.53 -8.50
N GLY A 161 -0.91 4.22 -9.54
CA GLY A 161 -1.48 5.46 -10.05
C GLY A 161 -2.44 5.27 -11.22
N PRO A 162 -2.88 6.37 -11.85
CA PRO A 162 -3.92 6.35 -12.87
C PRO A 162 -3.49 5.71 -14.20
N ASN A 163 -2.19 5.60 -14.45
CA ASN A 163 -1.65 5.05 -15.70
C ASN A 163 -1.39 3.52 -15.63
N ARG A 164 -1.83 2.85 -14.56
CA ARG A 164 -1.56 1.42 -14.34
C ARG A 164 -2.05 0.49 -15.45
N GLY A 165 -3.10 0.89 -16.17
CA GLY A 165 -3.59 0.11 -17.32
C GLY A 165 -2.55 -0.06 -18.43
N ASP A 166 -1.73 0.98 -18.63
CA ASP A 166 -0.64 0.99 -19.60
C ASP A 166 0.63 0.33 -19.03
N ALA A 167 0.84 0.42 -17.72
CA ALA A 167 2.03 -0.10 -17.05
C ALA A 167 1.99 -1.62 -16.84
N ILE A 168 0.82 -2.18 -16.53
CA ILE A 168 0.67 -3.59 -16.14
C ILE A 168 1.20 -4.56 -17.22
N GLY A 169 1.04 -4.21 -18.50
CA GLY A 169 1.60 -5.00 -19.60
C GLY A 169 3.12 -5.23 -19.51
N TYR A 170 3.86 -4.31 -18.90
CA TYR A 170 5.31 -4.44 -18.69
C TYR A 170 5.69 -5.24 -17.44
N HIS A 171 4.73 -5.49 -16.55
CA HIS A 171 4.94 -6.18 -15.27
C HIS A 171 4.35 -7.60 -15.25
N ILE A 172 3.57 -7.96 -16.27
CA ILE A 172 3.00 -9.29 -16.43
C ILE A 172 3.87 -10.13 -17.37
N GLU A 173 4.30 -11.28 -16.89
CA GLU A 173 4.91 -12.32 -17.71
C GLU A 173 4.01 -13.54 -17.67
N GLY A 174 3.58 -14.00 -18.84
CA GLY A 174 2.82 -15.22 -18.97
C GLY A 174 3.62 -16.43 -19.33
N SER A 175 2.98 -17.58 -19.18
CA SER A 175 3.54 -18.86 -19.53
C SER A 175 2.50 -19.67 -20.31
N GLY A 176 2.94 -20.78 -20.89
CA GLY A 176 2.05 -21.68 -21.61
C GLY A 176 1.94 -21.40 -23.10
N ILE A 177 1.21 -22.27 -23.76
CA ILE A 177 1.08 -22.25 -25.22
C ILE A 177 0.23 -21.07 -25.69
N VAL A 178 -0.80 -20.70 -24.92
CA VAL A 178 -1.68 -19.58 -25.27
C VAL A 178 -0.91 -18.27 -25.24
N TRP A 179 -0.14 -18.04 -24.17
CA TRP A 179 0.71 -16.84 -24.06
C TRP A 179 1.73 -16.74 -25.19
N SER A 180 2.31 -17.87 -25.59
CA SER A 180 3.36 -17.90 -26.63
C SER A 180 2.82 -17.68 -28.05
N VAL A 181 1.52 -17.90 -28.27
CA VAL A 181 0.88 -17.81 -29.59
C VAL A 181 0.13 -16.49 -29.77
N LEU A 182 -0.33 -15.88 -28.67
CA LEU A 182 -1.04 -14.61 -28.70
C LEU A 182 -0.05 -13.44 -28.62
N ASP A 183 0.27 -12.83 -29.77
CA ASP A 183 1.15 -11.66 -29.84
C ASP A 183 0.60 -10.47 -29.02
N ASP A 184 -0.73 -10.33 -28.92
CA ASP A 184 -1.43 -9.23 -28.21
C ASP A 184 -2.04 -9.68 -26.87
N ALA A 185 -1.46 -10.70 -26.21
CA ALA A 185 -1.95 -11.18 -24.93
C ALA A 185 -1.92 -10.09 -23.84
N SER A 186 -0.90 -9.23 -23.87
CA SER A 186 -0.78 -8.09 -22.95
C SER A 186 -1.93 -7.10 -23.10
N ASP A 187 -2.26 -6.69 -24.33
CA ASP A 187 -3.37 -5.76 -24.61
C ASP A 187 -4.72 -6.31 -24.13
N THR A 188 -4.88 -7.63 -24.28
CA THR A 188 -6.06 -8.35 -23.80
C THR A 188 -6.17 -8.31 -22.27
N ILE A 189 -5.05 -8.43 -21.55
CA ILE A 189 -5.00 -8.32 -20.09
C ILE A 189 -5.18 -6.88 -19.62
N SER A 190 -4.65 -5.89 -20.34
CA SER A 190 -4.81 -4.46 -20.01
C SER A 190 -6.29 -4.05 -19.89
N GLY A 191 -7.19 -4.72 -20.62
CA GLY A 191 -8.65 -4.50 -20.48
C GLY A 191 -9.28 -5.07 -19.21
N TYR A 192 -8.55 -5.85 -18.41
CA TYR A 192 -8.99 -6.55 -17.19
C TYR A 192 -8.06 -6.25 -16.00
N VAL A 193 -7.43 -5.09 -16.03
CA VAL A 193 -6.46 -4.63 -15.04
C VAL A 193 -7.03 -4.61 -13.63
N ASP A 194 -8.26 -4.16 -13.48
CA ASP A 194 -8.92 -4.06 -12.17
C ASP A 194 -9.13 -5.45 -11.56
N GLU A 195 -9.49 -6.45 -12.38
CA GLU A 195 -9.59 -7.83 -11.93
C GLU A 195 -8.22 -8.48 -11.67
N MET A 196 -7.16 -8.06 -12.36
CA MET A 196 -5.80 -8.57 -12.16
C MET A 196 -5.16 -8.07 -10.85
N ILE A 197 -5.57 -6.92 -10.34
CA ILE A 197 -5.04 -6.34 -9.11
C ILE A 197 -5.90 -6.65 -7.87
N ASP A 198 -7.11 -7.18 -8.08
CA ASP A 198 -8.00 -7.64 -7.02
C ASP A 198 -7.80 -9.15 -6.76
N PRO A 199 -7.29 -9.54 -5.57
CA PRO A 199 -7.08 -10.95 -5.22
C PRO A 199 -8.40 -11.76 -5.22
N ASP A 200 -9.54 -11.12 -4.97
CA ASP A 200 -10.84 -11.76 -4.86
C ASP A 200 -11.64 -11.72 -6.18
N ALA A 201 -11.14 -11.01 -7.19
CA ALA A 201 -11.81 -10.91 -8.48
C ALA A 201 -11.78 -12.23 -9.27
N ASN A 202 -12.82 -12.40 -10.10
CA ASN A 202 -12.99 -13.56 -10.94
C ASN A 202 -12.39 -13.35 -12.33
N LEU A 203 -11.31 -14.07 -12.63
CA LEU A 203 -10.61 -14.02 -13.92
C LEU A 203 -11.25 -14.90 -15.02
N SER A 204 -12.38 -15.57 -14.76
CA SER A 204 -13.01 -16.49 -15.72
C SER A 204 -13.28 -15.83 -17.07
N ARG A 205 -13.73 -14.58 -17.09
CA ARG A 205 -14.04 -13.87 -18.34
C ARG A 205 -12.79 -13.59 -19.17
N LEU A 206 -11.71 -13.16 -18.52
CA LEU A 206 -10.40 -12.98 -19.15
C LEU A 206 -9.88 -14.33 -19.69
N ALA A 207 -9.97 -15.38 -18.88
CA ALA A 207 -9.54 -16.71 -19.26
C ALA A 207 -10.30 -17.25 -20.49
N GLU A 208 -11.63 -17.13 -20.50
CA GLU A 208 -12.45 -17.55 -21.64
C GLU A 208 -12.11 -16.78 -22.92
N MET A 209 -11.84 -15.48 -22.80
CA MET A 209 -11.49 -14.61 -23.92
C MET A 209 -10.11 -14.94 -24.50
N MET A 210 -9.10 -15.19 -23.66
CA MET A 210 -7.78 -15.64 -24.12
C MET A 210 -7.87 -16.98 -24.85
N VAL A 211 -8.68 -17.91 -24.35
CA VAL A 211 -8.90 -19.18 -25.04
C VAL A 211 -9.60 -18.97 -26.39
N ASP A 212 -10.61 -18.09 -26.46
CA ASP A 212 -11.31 -17.82 -27.72
C ASP A 212 -10.38 -17.20 -28.77
N GLN A 213 -9.54 -16.25 -28.39
CA GLN A 213 -8.52 -15.68 -29.27
C GLN A 213 -7.53 -16.75 -29.74
N PHE A 214 -7.04 -17.60 -28.83
CA PHE A 214 -6.14 -18.69 -29.17
C PHE A 214 -6.76 -19.67 -30.17
N MET A 215 -8.04 -20.04 -29.97
CA MET A 215 -8.75 -20.93 -30.88
C MET A 215 -8.96 -20.32 -32.27
N ILE A 216 -9.12 -18.99 -32.36
CA ILE A 216 -9.19 -18.27 -33.65
C ILE A 216 -7.83 -18.36 -34.36
N VAL A 217 -6.74 -18.03 -33.66
CA VAL A 217 -5.38 -18.09 -34.22
C VAL A 217 -5.03 -19.50 -34.69
N LEU A 218 -5.38 -20.54 -33.90
CA LEU A 218 -5.16 -21.93 -34.30
C LEU A 218 -5.95 -22.34 -35.55
N ALA A 219 -7.17 -21.83 -35.71
CA ALA A 219 -8.01 -22.16 -36.86
C ALA A 219 -7.57 -21.43 -38.14
N GLU A 220 -7.04 -20.21 -38.01
CA GLU A 220 -6.56 -19.39 -39.12
C GLU A 220 -5.11 -19.71 -39.53
N GLY A 221 -4.30 -20.21 -38.59
CA GLY A 221 -2.86 -20.42 -38.79
C GLY A 221 -2.46 -21.74 -39.47
N ASP A 222 -3.38 -22.69 -39.66
CA ASP A 222 -3.03 -24.01 -40.23
C ASP A 222 -3.81 -24.34 -41.52
N GLU A 223 -3.10 -24.38 -42.65
CA GLU A 223 -3.63 -24.87 -43.94
C GLU A 223 -3.80 -26.41 -43.96
N ASN A 224 -3.37 -27.11 -42.90
CA ASN A 224 -3.47 -28.57 -42.80
C ASN A 224 -4.91 -29.03 -42.50
N THR A 225 -5.60 -29.47 -43.55
CA THR A 225 -6.95 -30.06 -43.49
C THR A 225 -7.16 -31.14 -42.43
N ALA A 226 -6.14 -31.94 -42.08
CA ALA A 226 -6.28 -32.97 -41.04
C ALA A 226 -6.30 -32.39 -39.63
N PHE A 227 -5.52 -31.34 -39.37
CA PHE A 227 -5.51 -30.63 -38.09
C PHE A 227 -6.78 -29.80 -37.93
N THR A 228 -7.22 -29.08 -38.97
CA THR A 228 -8.49 -28.35 -38.97
C THR A 228 -9.67 -29.28 -38.65
N ALA A 229 -9.75 -30.46 -39.27
CA ALA A 229 -10.79 -31.44 -38.99
C ALA A 229 -10.74 -32.00 -37.56
N LEU A 230 -9.53 -32.13 -36.97
CA LEU A 230 -9.34 -32.52 -35.58
C LEU A 230 -9.82 -31.41 -34.64
N LEU A 231 -9.42 -30.16 -34.89
CA LEU A 231 -9.84 -28.99 -34.13
C LEU A 231 -11.36 -28.83 -34.14
N GLU A 232 -12.02 -28.97 -35.29
CA GLU A 232 -13.48 -28.89 -35.38
C GLU A 232 -14.16 -29.99 -34.56
N ARG A 233 -13.66 -31.22 -34.66
CA ARG A 233 -14.24 -32.39 -33.98
C ARG A 233 -14.08 -32.33 -32.46
N PHE A 234 -12.91 -31.90 -31.98
CA PHE A 234 -12.57 -31.89 -30.56
C PHE A 234 -12.54 -30.48 -29.96
N ARG A 235 -13.17 -29.50 -30.62
CA ARG A 235 -13.12 -28.09 -30.24
C ARG A 235 -13.43 -27.85 -28.77
N SER A 236 -14.49 -28.48 -28.26
CA SER A 236 -14.90 -28.34 -26.86
C SER A 236 -13.86 -28.91 -25.90
N ASP A 237 -13.36 -30.12 -26.17
CA ASP A 237 -12.40 -30.80 -25.31
C ASP A 237 -11.06 -30.04 -25.27
N ILE A 238 -10.62 -29.54 -26.42
CA ILE A 238 -9.41 -28.71 -26.53
C ILE A 238 -9.62 -27.39 -25.78
N ARG A 239 -10.77 -26.71 -25.96
CA ARG A 239 -11.08 -25.47 -25.25
C ARG A 239 -11.01 -25.66 -23.73
N THR A 240 -11.66 -26.71 -23.21
CA THR A 240 -11.63 -27.04 -21.77
C THR A 240 -10.22 -27.37 -21.31
N LEU A 241 -9.47 -28.18 -22.07
CA LEU A 241 -8.09 -28.54 -21.72
C LEU A 241 -7.19 -27.30 -21.62
N VAL A 242 -7.24 -26.42 -22.62
CA VAL A 242 -6.44 -25.19 -22.67
C VAL A 242 -6.83 -24.23 -21.55
N LEU A 243 -8.14 -24.05 -21.31
CA LEU A 243 -8.64 -23.22 -20.23
C LEU A 243 -8.12 -23.69 -18.86
N GLU A 244 -8.32 -24.97 -18.54
CA GLU A 244 -8.03 -25.51 -17.21
C GLU A 244 -6.55 -25.79 -16.94
N LYS A 245 -5.75 -26.06 -17.98
CA LYS A 245 -4.36 -26.52 -17.83
C LYS A 245 -3.31 -25.52 -18.27
N ASP A 246 -3.68 -24.49 -19.02
CA ASP A 246 -2.75 -23.48 -19.53
C ASP A 246 -3.14 -22.09 -19.05
N VAL A 247 -4.34 -21.62 -19.42
CA VAL A 247 -4.75 -20.21 -19.20
C VAL A 247 -5.02 -19.89 -17.74
N VAL A 248 -5.88 -20.65 -17.05
CA VAL A 248 -6.22 -20.37 -15.64
C VAL A 248 -4.97 -20.41 -14.74
N PRO A 249 -4.12 -21.46 -14.80
CA PRO A 249 -2.89 -21.47 -14.02
C PRO A 249 -1.97 -20.28 -14.33
N SER A 250 -1.78 -19.95 -15.61
CA SER A 250 -0.90 -18.82 -15.98
C SER A 250 -1.46 -17.48 -15.50
N LEU A 251 -2.77 -17.27 -15.53
CA LEU A 251 -3.40 -16.05 -15.01
C LEU A 251 -3.28 -15.93 -13.50
N ASP A 252 -3.44 -17.04 -12.77
CA ASP A 252 -3.23 -17.06 -11.31
C ASP A 252 -1.78 -16.73 -10.95
N ASP A 253 -0.81 -17.29 -11.67
CA ASP A 253 0.62 -17.01 -11.47
C ASP A 253 0.96 -15.53 -11.78
N MET A 254 0.43 -14.99 -12.89
CA MET A 254 0.59 -13.57 -13.25
C MET A 254 0.03 -12.66 -12.16
N ARG A 255 -1.20 -12.91 -11.70
CA ARG A 255 -1.85 -12.13 -10.65
C ARG A 255 -1.04 -12.19 -9.36
N ALA A 256 -0.57 -13.38 -8.95
CA ALA A 256 0.26 -13.53 -7.77
C ALA A 256 1.57 -12.73 -7.88
N SER A 257 2.22 -12.74 -9.05
CA SER A 257 3.42 -11.94 -9.31
C SER A 257 3.13 -10.44 -9.23
N LEU A 258 2.04 -9.99 -9.86
CA LEU A 258 1.63 -8.58 -9.87
C LEU A 258 1.29 -8.08 -8.44
N ILE A 259 0.56 -8.87 -7.66
CA ILE A 259 0.24 -8.55 -6.26
C ILE A 259 1.53 -8.42 -5.43
N ASN A 260 2.49 -9.32 -5.61
CA ASN A 260 3.77 -9.22 -4.89
C ASN A 260 4.48 -7.89 -5.21
N VAL A 261 4.57 -7.51 -6.48
CA VAL A 261 5.19 -6.22 -6.90
C VAL A 261 4.41 -5.01 -6.34
N LEU A 262 3.09 -5.12 -6.25
CA LEU A 262 2.22 -4.08 -5.71
C LEU A 262 2.26 -3.98 -4.17
N ASP A 263 2.72 -5.01 -3.49
CA ASP A 263 2.78 -5.06 -2.01
C ASP A 263 4.18 -4.76 -1.47
N GLU A 264 5.21 -4.82 -2.32
CA GLU A 264 6.55 -4.25 -2.09
C GLU A 264 6.53 -2.73 -1.87
#